data_AF-Q1XHK9-F1
#
_entry.id   AF-Q1XHK9-F1
#
_cell.length_a   1.000
_cell.length_b   1.000
_cell.length_c   1.000
_cell.angle_alpha   90.00
_cell.angle_beta   90.00
_cell.angle_gamma   90.00
#
_symmetry.space_group_name_H-M   'P 1'
#
loop_
_entity.id
_entity.type
_entity.pdbx_description
1 polymer ?
#
loop_
_entity_poly.entity_id
_entity_poly.type
_entity_poly.pdbx_seq_one_letter_code
_entity_poly.pdbx_strand_id
1 'polypeptide(L)' 'CVLARNEGRDLAREGNQIVREASKWSPELAAACEVWKAIKFEYETIDTV' A
#
# COMPACT_ATOMS: atom_id res chain seq x y z
N CYS A 1 -6.51 -1.70 5.49
CA CYS A 1 -6.54 -2.88 4.59
C CYS A 1 -7.65 -3.87 4.95
N VAL A 2 -7.75 -4.36 6.20
CA VAL A 2 -8.74 -5.39 6.58
C VAL A 2 -10.18 -4.97 6.30
N LEU A 3 -10.57 -3.75 6.68
CA LEU A 3 -11.91 -3.23 6.41
C LEU A 3 -12.25 -3.23 4.91
N ALA A 4 -11.42 -2.58 4.09
CA ALA A 4 -11.60 -2.52 2.63
C ALA A 4 -11.69 -3.91 1.97
N ARG A 5 -10.87 -4.87 2.42
CA ARG A 5 -10.96 -6.26 1.94
C ARG A 5 -12.29 -6.91 2.33
N ASN A 6 -12.73 -6.71 3.57
CA ASN A 6 -13.98 -7.28 4.06
C ASN A 6 -15.20 -6.64 3.37
N GLU A 7 -15.09 -5.40 2.90
CA GLU A 7 -16.08 -4.72 2.05
C GLU A 7 -16.01 -5.16 0.57
N GLY A 8 -15.12 -6.09 0.21
CA GLY A 8 -15.01 -6.63 -1.13
C GLY A 8 -14.23 -5.77 -2.13
N ARG A 9 -13.47 -4.77 -1.67
CA ARG A 9 -12.63 -3.94 -2.54
C ARG A 9 -11.42 -4.71 -3.09
N ASP A 10 -11.03 -4.41 -4.32
CA ASP A 10 -9.88 -5.04 -4.96
C ASP A 10 -8.59 -4.36 -4.49
N LEU A 11 -7.88 -4.99 -3.53
CA LEU A 11 -6.66 -4.43 -2.98
C LEU A 11 -5.51 -4.31 -4.00
N ALA A 12 -5.46 -5.16 -5.01
CA ALA A 12 -4.40 -5.10 -6.02
C ALA A 12 -4.53 -3.84 -6.90
N ARG A 13 -5.78 -3.40 -7.14
CA ARG A 13 -6.08 -2.21 -7.94
C ARG A 13 -6.24 -0.95 -7.10
N GLU A 14 -6.88 -1.05 -5.94
CA GLU A 14 -7.31 0.08 -5.13
C GLU A 14 -6.42 0.36 -3.91
N GLY A 15 -5.46 -0.51 -3.60
CA GLY A 15 -4.66 -0.46 -2.37
C GLY A 15 -4.00 0.90 -2.11
N ASN A 16 -3.44 1.52 -3.15
CA ASN A 16 -2.82 2.84 -3.04
C ASN A 16 -3.82 3.95 -2.65
N GLN A 17 -5.05 3.89 -3.14
CA GLN A 17 -6.08 4.86 -2.78
C GLN A 17 -6.56 4.64 -1.35
N ILE A 18 -6.76 3.38 -0.95
CA ILE A 18 -7.15 3.00 0.42
C ILE A 18 -6.13 3.53 1.44
N VAL A 19 -4.83 3.33 1.19
CA VAL A 19 -3.77 3.82 2.08
C VAL A 19 -3.77 5.34 2.15
N ARG A 20 -3.88 6.05 1.01
CA ARG A 20 -3.94 7.52 0.99
C ARG A 20 -5.17 8.09 1.72
N GLU A 21 -6.32 7.44 1.63
CA GLU A 21 -7.53 7.83 2.36
C GLU A 21 -7.36 7.67 3.87
N ALA A 22 -6.72 6.57 4.30
CA ALA A 22 -6.41 6.35 5.71
C ALA A 22 -5.36 7.34 6.25
N SER A 23 -4.35 7.72 5.46
CA SER A 23 -3.33 8.69 5.85
C SER A 23 -3.89 10.07 6.20
N LYS A 24 -5.09 10.44 5.73
CA LYS A 24 -5.75 11.71 6.12
C LYS A 24 -6.08 11.80 7.60
N TRP A 25 -6.23 10.65 8.26
CA TRP A 25 -6.69 10.56 9.65
C TRP A 25 -5.62 10.01 10.61
N SER A 26 -4.46 9.56 10.10
CA SER A 26 -3.33 9.11 10.92
C SER A 26 -2.05 9.83 10.49
N PRO A 27 -1.51 10.72 11.34
CA PRO A 27 -0.28 11.46 11.03
C PRO A 27 0.94 10.55 10.91
N GLU A 28 1.00 9.45 11.67
CA GLU A 28 2.07 8.47 11.60
C GLU A 28 2.06 7.75 10.24
N LEU A 29 0.87 7.39 9.76
CA LEU A 29 0.71 6.76 8.45
C LEU A 29 1.04 7.74 7.32
N ALA A 30 0.65 9.01 7.44
CA ALA A 30 1.01 10.04 6.48
C ALA A 30 2.54 10.22 6.39
N ALA A 31 3.22 10.32 7.53
CA ALA A 31 4.68 10.43 7.57
C ALA A 31 5.37 9.20 6.94
N ALA A 32 4.92 8.00 7.28
CA ALA A 32 5.41 6.76 6.69
C ALA A 32 5.24 6.73 5.16
N CYS A 33 4.06 7.11 4.66
CA CYS A 33 3.79 7.16 3.23
C CYS A 33 4.71 8.16 2.49
N GLU A 34 4.96 9.33 3.07
CA GLU A 34 5.83 10.34 2.44
C GLU A 34 7.28 9.89 2.36
N VAL A 35 7.79 9.22 3.40
CA VAL A 35 9.17 8.73 3.47
C VAL A 35 9.41 7.58 2.48
N TRP A 36 8.46 6.65 2.33
CA TRP A 36 8.70 5.41 1.59
C TRP A 36 8.05 5.32 0.20
N LYS A 37 7.28 6.31 -0.25
CA LYS A 37 6.53 6.28 -1.53
C LYS A 37 7.34 5.96 -2.80
N ALA A 38 8.64 6.25 -2.81
CA ALA A 38 9.51 6.04 -3.97
C ALA A 38 10.34 4.75 -3.88
N ILE A 39 10.32 4.04 -2.75
CA ILE A 39 11.13 2.84 -2.56
C ILE A 39 10.43 1.65 -3.22
N LYS A 40 11.10 1.05 -4.19
CA LYS A 40 10.69 -0.19 -4.86
C LYS A 40 11.90 -1.08 -5.02
N PHE A 41 11.69 -2.38 -4.94
CA PHE A 41 12.71 -3.39 -5.18
C PHE A 41 12.28 -4.19 -6.42
N GLU A 42 12.80 -3.79 -7.57
CA GLU A 42 12.51 -4.42 -8.87
C GLU A 42 13.79 -5.14 -9.34
N TYR A 43 13.90 -6.43 -9.01
CA TYR A 43 15.04 -7.29 -9.34
C TYR A 43 14.54 -8.64 -9.86
N GLU A 44 15.37 -9.31 -10.66
CA GLU A 44 15.08 -10.67 -11.11
C GLU A 44 15.12 -11.68 -9.95
N THR A 45 14.21 -12.63 -9.94
CA THR A 45 14.20 -13.71 -8.95
C THR A 45 15.24 -14.77 -9.34
N ILE A 46 16.10 -15.14 -8.38
CA ILE A 46 17.18 -16.13 -8.62
C ILE A 46 16.61 -17.54 -8.81
N ASP A 47 15.58 -17.88 -8.04
CA ASP A 47 14.86 -19.14 -8.15
C ASP A 47 13.62 -18.93 -9.03
N THR A 48 13.64 -19.53 -10.22
CA THR A 48 12.53 -19.52 -11.18
C THR A 48 12.10 -20.96 -11.45
N VAL A 49 10.79 -21.19 -11.55
CA VAL A 49 10.16 -22.51 -11.72
C VAL A 49 10.38 -23.12 -13.11
#